data_AF-A0A379XWD9-F1
#
_entry.id   AF-A0A379XWD9-F1
#
_cell.length_a   1.000
_cell.length_b   1.000
_cell.length_c   1.000
_cell.angle_alpha   90.00
_cell.angle_beta   90.00
_cell.angle_gamma   90.00
#
_symmetry.space_group_name_H-M   'P 1'
#
loop_
_entity.id
_entity.type
_entity.pdbx_description
1 polymer ?
#
loop_
_entity_poly.entity_id
_entity_poly.type
_entity_poly.pdbx_seq_one_letter_code
_entity_poly.pdbx_strand_id
1 'polypeptide(L)'
;MSKNGITRVLPSAITASVSDVSGLEYYAPTDSLLVLSDESNMILEVSSEWRVRDRLFLTAEWSGLREDIPQPEGIAMDNENNLYIVSEPNLFYKFSRDIQSDQNEFLLSHHAQTVQGY
;
A
#
# COMPACT_ATOMS: atom_id res chain seq x y z
N MET A 1 30.85 22.47 9.99
CA MET A 1 30.29 21.17 9.51
C MET A 1 28.97 20.94 10.22
N SER A 2 27.84 21.24 9.58
CA SER A 2 26.50 20.97 10.12
C SER A 2 26.09 19.55 9.73
N LYS A 3 25.78 18.71 10.72
CA LYS A 3 25.15 17.41 10.51
C LYS A 3 23.70 17.66 10.08
N ASN A 4 23.48 17.91 8.78
CA ASN A 4 22.14 17.94 8.21
C ASN A 4 21.63 16.49 8.09
N GLY A 5 21.30 15.90 9.24
CA GLY A 5 20.51 14.69 9.28
C GLY A 5 19.13 15.00 8.73
N ILE A 6 18.75 14.27 7.69
CA ILE A 6 17.43 14.29 7.05
C ILE A 6 16.36 13.77 8.03
N THR A 7 16.06 14.51 9.10
CA THR A 7 14.92 14.20 9.97
C THR A 7 13.69 14.92 9.42
N ARG A 8 13.11 14.40 8.34
CA ARG A 8 11.75 14.77 7.93
C ARG A 8 10.82 13.68 8.43
N VAL A 9 10.14 13.98 9.53
CA VAL A 9 9.11 13.11 10.10
C VAL A 9 7.91 13.09 9.14
N LEU A 10 7.25 11.93 8.99
CA LEU A 10 5.99 11.83 8.26
C LEU A 10 4.99 12.84 8.85
N PRO A 11 4.29 13.65 8.02
CA PRO A 11 3.30 14.59 8.54
C PRO A 11 2.21 13.91 9.35
N SER A 12 1.68 14.62 10.34
CA SER A 12 0.71 14.09 11.31
C SER A 12 -0.54 13.49 10.67
N ALA A 13 -0.95 13.96 9.49
CA ALA A 13 -2.07 13.40 8.74
C ALA A 13 -1.82 11.93 8.32
N ILE A 14 -0.56 11.57 8.05
CA ILE A 14 -0.16 10.21 7.69
C ILE A 14 -0.08 9.36 8.95
N THR A 15 0.63 9.83 9.98
CA THR A 15 0.75 9.08 11.26
C THR A 15 -0.56 8.98 12.05
N ALA A 16 -1.58 9.79 11.72
CA ALA A 16 -2.93 9.64 12.25
C ALA A 16 -3.80 8.68 11.43
N SER A 17 -3.38 8.32 10.22
CA SER A 17 -4.13 7.47 9.30
C SER A 17 -3.67 6.01 9.31
N VAL A 18 -2.42 5.77 9.70
CA VAL A 18 -1.84 4.44 9.92
C VAL A 18 -1.08 4.42 11.24
N SER A 19 -1.15 3.28 11.91
CA SER A 19 -0.35 2.93 13.08
C SER A 19 0.45 1.67 12.76
N ASP A 20 1.71 1.62 13.18
CA ASP A 20 2.69 0.59 12.83
C ASP A 20 2.94 0.39 11.31
N VAL A 21 4.12 0.82 10.84
CA VAL A 21 4.50 0.70 9.43
C VAL A 21 5.26 -0.61 9.25
N SER A 22 4.66 -1.54 8.51
CA SER A 22 5.21 -2.86 8.26
C SER A 22 5.84 -3.00 6.86
N GLY A 23 5.54 -2.09 5.92
CA GLY A 23 6.15 -2.11 4.59
C GLY A 23 6.10 -0.78 3.86
N LEU A 24 7.07 -0.56 2.96
CA LEU A 24 7.17 0.64 2.13
C LEU A 24 7.55 0.26 0.69
N GLU A 25 6.87 0.86 -0.28
CA GLU A 25 7.21 0.74 -1.70
C GLU A 25 7.13 2.10 -2.38
N TYR A 26 8.13 2.45 -3.19
CA TYR A 26 8.07 3.68 -3.99
C TYR A 26 7.60 3.36 -5.41
N TYR A 27 6.51 4.00 -5.84
CA TYR A 27 5.95 3.82 -7.17
C TYR A 27 6.21 5.06 -8.03
N ALA A 28 7.25 4.96 -8.87
CA ALA A 28 7.74 6.07 -9.68
C ALA A 28 6.71 6.67 -10.65
N PRO A 29 5.83 5.89 -11.33
CA PRO A 29 4.90 6.46 -12.29
C PRO A 29 3.89 7.47 -11.71
N THR A 30 3.52 7.36 -10.43
CA THR A 30 2.69 8.36 -9.74
C THR A 30 3.48 9.25 -8.78
N ASP A 31 4.80 9.05 -8.66
CA ASP A 31 5.66 9.69 -7.67
C ASP A 31 5.06 9.59 -6.24
N SER A 32 4.65 8.36 -5.90
CA SER A 32 3.98 8.05 -4.63
C SER A 32 4.79 7.06 -3.80
N LEU A 33 4.70 7.21 -2.47
CA LEU A 33 5.09 6.20 -1.49
C LEU A 33 3.85 5.40 -1.07
N LEU A 34 3.92 4.09 -1.18
CA LEU A 34 2.93 3.17 -0.63
C LEU A 34 3.37 2.76 0.77
N VAL A 35 2.47 2.93 1.73
CA VAL A 35 2.73 2.63 3.14
C VAL A 35 1.79 1.52 3.57
N LEU A 36 2.35 0.34 3.81
CA LEU A 36 1.65 -0.80 4.39
C LEU A 36 1.67 -0.69 5.91
N SER A 37 0.51 -0.96 6.51
CA SER A 37 0.35 -1.01 7.96
C SER A 37 -0.40 -2.28 8.35
N ASP A 38 0.25 -3.11 9.17
CA ASP A 38 -0.35 -4.29 9.78
C ASP A 38 -1.49 -3.89 10.73
N GLU A 39 -1.19 -3.06 11.74
CA GLU A 39 -2.17 -2.72 12.78
C GLU A 39 -3.41 -2.03 12.21
N SER A 40 -3.25 -1.22 11.16
CA SER A 40 -4.37 -0.57 10.47
C SER A 40 -4.97 -1.39 9.32
N ASN A 41 -4.39 -2.55 9.00
CA ASN A 41 -4.80 -3.48 7.96
C ASN A 41 -5.10 -2.79 6.60
N MET A 42 -4.18 -1.91 6.17
CA MET A 42 -4.38 -1.12 4.96
C MET A 42 -3.07 -0.68 4.30
N ILE A 43 -3.20 -0.21 3.06
CA ILE A 43 -2.14 0.50 2.33
C ILE A 43 -2.59 1.95 2.13
N LEU A 44 -1.71 2.91 2.42
CA LEU A 44 -1.89 4.31 2.01
C LEU A 44 -1.03 4.61 0.80
N GLU A 45 -1.60 5.31 -0.19
CA GLU A 45 -0.84 6.00 -1.21
C GLU A 45 -0.55 7.44 -0.74
N VAL A 46 0.72 7.82 -0.67
CA VAL A 46 1.17 9.13 -0.22
C VAL A 46 1.95 9.81 -1.33
N SER A 47 1.57 11.03 -1.71
CA SER A 47 2.31 11.82 -2.70
C SER A 47 3.67 12.28 -2.19
N SER A 48 4.56 12.69 -3.10
CA SER A 48 5.84 13.34 -2.75
C SER A 48 5.68 14.66 -1.96
N GLU A 49 4.51 15.31 -2.03
CA GLU A 49 4.13 16.43 -1.14
C GLU A 49 3.56 16.00 0.23
N TRP A 50 3.62 14.70 0.55
CA TRP A 50 3.15 14.09 1.80
C TRP A 50 1.65 14.21 2.04
N ARG A 51 0.86 14.11 0.97
CA ARG A 51 -0.61 14.06 1.04
C ARG A 51 -1.09 12.64 0.78
N VAL A 52 -2.04 12.17 1.58
CA VAL A 52 -2.72 10.90 1.31
C VAL A 52 -3.57 11.07 0.05
N ARG A 53 -3.27 10.27 -0.99
CA ARG A 53 -4.00 10.24 -2.26
C ARG A 53 -5.10 9.20 -2.24
N ASP A 54 -4.80 7.99 -1.77
CA ASP A 54 -5.73 6.87 -1.78
C ASP A 54 -5.46 5.88 -0.64
N ARG A 55 -6.38 4.93 -0.43
CA ARG A 55 -6.29 3.86 0.56
C ARG A 55 -6.82 2.54 0.00
N LEU A 56 -6.11 1.45 0.26
CA LEU A 56 -6.59 0.08 0.04
C LEU A 56 -6.81 -0.59 1.39
N PHE A 57 -8.04 -0.99 1.72
CA PHE A 57 -8.28 -1.84 2.89
C PHE A 57 -7.94 -3.29 2.56
N LEU A 58 -7.28 -3.96 3.50
CA LEU A 58 -6.89 -5.37 3.41
C LEU A 58 -7.84 -6.29 4.21
N THR A 59 -9.03 -5.79 4.52
CA THR A 59 -10.09 -6.50 5.23
C THR A 59 -11.04 -7.21 4.26
N ALA A 60 -11.74 -8.22 4.77
CA ALA A 60 -12.71 -9.02 4.02
C ALA A 60 -13.77 -8.14 3.35
N GLU A 61 -14.27 -8.59 2.20
CA GLU A 61 -15.24 -7.91 1.34
C GLU A 61 -14.74 -6.66 0.62
N TRP A 62 -13.57 -6.12 1.01
CA TRP A 62 -12.89 -5.04 0.29
C TRP A 62 -11.91 -5.60 -0.73
N SER A 63 -11.77 -4.90 -1.86
CA SER A 63 -10.71 -5.20 -2.84
C SER A 63 -10.70 -6.66 -3.31
N GLY A 64 -11.85 -7.35 -3.33
CA GLY A 64 -11.98 -8.75 -3.73
C GLY A 64 -11.53 -9.79 -2.69
N LEU A 65 -11.16 -9.37 -1.47
CA LEU A 65 -10.74 -10.25 -0.38
C LEU A 65 -11.92 -11.04 0.20
N ARG A 66 -11.69 -12.33 0.46
CA ARG A 66 -12.66 -13.20 1.16
C ARG A 66 -12.49 -13.18 2.68
N GLU A 67 -11.29 -12.87 3.14
CA GLU A 67 -10.86 -12.81 4.53
C GLU A 67 -9.87 -11.66 4.69
N ASP A 68 -9.73 -11.16 5.91
CA ASP A 68 -8.71 -10.16 6.24
C ASP A 68 -7.32 -10.73 5.96
N ILE A 69 -6.39 -9.90 5.48
CA ILE A 69 -4.97 -10.29 5.39
C ILE A 69 -4.38 -10.24 6.80
N PRO A 70 -3.92 -11.36 7.38
CA PRO A 70 -3.37 -11.36 8.72
C PRO A 70 -1.90 -10.92 8.69
N GLN A 71 -1.51 -9.93 9.50
CA GLN A 71 -0.10 -9.53 9.67
C GLN A 71 0.65 -9.32 8.34
N PRO A 72 0.22 -8.36 7.50
CA PRO A 72 0.95 -8.01 6.29
C PRO A 72 2.26 -7.28 6.62
N GLU A 73 3.38 -7.81 6.12
CA GLU A 73 4.75 -7.41 6.51
C GLU A 73 5.63 -7.01 5.34
N GLY A 74 5.10 -7.01 4.12
CA GLY A 74 5.85 -6.59 2.96
C GLY A 74 4.96 -6.27 1.78
N ILE A 75 5.42 -5.31 0.98
CA ILE A 75 4.71 -4.77 -0.17
C ILE A 75 5.70 -4.57 -1.32
N ALA A 76 5.27 -4.87 -2.54
CA ALA A 76 6.03 -4.57 -3.75
C ALA A 76 5.08 -4.32 -4.93
N MET A 77 5.53 -3.54 -5.91
CA MET A 77 4.80 -3.34 -7.15
C MET A 77 5.66 -3.68 -8.37
N ASP A 78 5.07 -4.35 -9.36
CA ASP A 78 5.75 -4.56 -10.64
C ASP A 78 5.40 -3.48 -11.68
N ASN A 79 6.05 -3.57 -12.84
CA ASN A 79 5.86 -2.65 -13.95
C ASN A 79 4.49 -2.79 -14.65
N GLU A 80 3.72 -3.84 -14.35
CA GLU A 80 2.36 -4.05 -14.84
C GLU A 80 1.31 -3.49 -13.87
N ASN A 81 1.73 -2.83 -12.79
CA ASN A 81 0.90 -2.39 -11.66
C ASN A 81 0.30 -3.54 -10.86
N ASN A 82 0.89 -4.74 -10.87
CA ASN A 82 0.49 -5.77 -9.92
C ASN A 82 1.08 -5.43 -8.55
N LEU A 83 0.21 -5.40 -7.54
CA LEU A 83 0.56 -5.17 -6.16
C LEU A 83 0.70 -6.51 -5.44
N TYR A 84 1.82 -6.71 -4.76
CA TYR A 84 2.14 -7.93 -4.03
C TYR A 84 2.24 -7.64 -2.55
N ILE A 85 1.67 -8.52 -1.73
CA ILE A 85 1.76 -8.46 -0.27
C ILE A 85 2.22 -9.82 0.27
N VAL A 86 3.18 -9.81 1.19
CA VAL A 86 3.53 -10.97 2.01
C VAL A 86 2.98 -10.77 3.42
N SER A 87 2.48 -11.84 4.04
CA SER A 87 1.87 -11.78 5.37
C SER A 87 2.23 -13.03 6.19
N GLU A 88 2.20 -12.91 7.52
CA GLU A 88 2.50 -14.04 8.39
C GLU A 88 1.39 -15.13 8.35
N PRO A 89 1.74 -16.39 8.64
CA PRO A 89 3.10 -16.89 8.84
C PRO A 89 3.89 -17.07 7.53
N ASN A 90 3.20 -17.17 6.39
CA ASN A 90 3.81 -17.45 5.08
C ASN A 90 2.85 -17.20 3.90
N LEU A 91 1.90 -16.27 4.05
CA LEU A 91 0.89 -16.00 3.05
C LEU A 91 1.39 -15.01 1.99
N PHE A 92 0.86 -15.16 0.78
CA PHE A 92 1.21 -14.30 -0.35
C PHE A 92 -0.06 -13.87 -1.10
N TYR A 93 -0.15 -12.60 -1.42
CA TYR A 93 -1.31 -12.01 -2.09
C TYR A 93 -0.87 -11.25 -3.33
N LYS A 94 -1.60 -11.44 -4.42
CA LYS A 94 -1.47 -10.62 -5.64
C LYS A 94 -2.78 -9.89 -5.90
N PHE A 95 -2.71 -8.58 -5.95
CA PHE A 95 -3.76 -7.74 -6.47
C PHE A 95 -3.37 -7.30 -7.88
N SER A 96 -4.25 -7.57 -8.85
CA SER A 96 -4.05 -7.11 -10.22
C SER A 96 -4.87 -5.85 -10.44
N ARG A 97 -4.34 -4.93 -11.24
CA ARG A 97 -5.09 -3.74 -11.66
C ARG A 97 -6.19 -4.14 -12.63
N ASP A 98 -7.42 -3.72 -12.36
CA ASP A 98 -8.49 -3.83 -13.35
C ASP A 98 -8.27 -2.80 -14.46
N ILE A 99 -7.95 -3.29 -15.66
CA ILE A 99 -7.59 -2.50 -16.84
C ILE A 99 -8.83 -1.77 -17.41
N GLN A 100 -10.06 -2.08 -16.96
CA GLN A 100 -11.27 -1.41 -17.46
C GLN A 100 -11.49 0.01 -16.89
N SER A 101 -10.70 0.45 -15.91
CA SER A 101 -10.80 1.81 -15.38
C SER A 101 -9.87 2.77 -16.11
N ASP A 102 -10.45 3.48 -17.08
CA ASP A 102 -9.78 4.46 -17.93
C ASP A 102 -9.62 5.85 -17.26
N GLN A 103 -9.51 5.93 -15.93
CA GLN A 103 -9.42 7.20 -15.21
C GLN A 103 -8.22 7.23 -14.24
N ASN A 104 -7.37 8.21 -14.47
CA ASN A 104 -5.99 8.32 -14.01
C ASN A 104 -5.86 8.95 -12.61
N GLU A 105 -6.81 8.75 -11.69
CA GLU A 105 -6.84 9.56 -10.45
C GLU A 105 -6.33 8.85 -9.19
N PHE A 106 -6.48 7.52 -9.05
CA PHE A 106 -6.13 6.83 -7.80
C PHE A 106 -5.53 5.45 -8.07
N LEU A 107 -4.30 5.19 -7.61
CA LEU A 107 -3.58 3.95 -7.95
C LEU A 107 -4.25 2.71 -7.35
N LEU A 108 -4.59 2.78 -6.06
CA LEU A 108 -5.03 1.63 -5.25
C LEU A 108 -6.50 1.26 -5.50
N SER A 109 -7.34 2.23 -5.86
CA SER A 109 -8.78 2.05 -6.12
C SER A 109 -9.10 1.06 -7.24
N HIS A 110 -8.11 0.62 -8.01
CA HIS A 110 -8.26 -0.28 -9.15
C HIS A 110 -7.72 -1.69 -8.90
N HIS A 111 -7.28 -1.98 -7.67
CA HIS A 111 -6.71 -3.27 -7.31
C HIS A 111 -7.76 -4.19 -6.69
N ALA A 112 -7.88 -5.39 -7.26
CA ALA A 112 -8.64 -6.49 -6.68
C ALA A 112 -7.75 -7.73 -6.50
N GLN A 113 -7.96 -8.47 -5.42
CA GLN A 113 -7.25 -9.71 -5.15
C GLN A 113 -7.54 -10.70 -6.28
N THR A 114 -6.48 -11.26 -6.84
CA THR A 114 -6.58 -12.22 -7.96
C THR A 114 -5.94 -13.56 -7.64
N VAL A 115 -4.97 -13.59 -6.72
CA VAL A 115 -4.29 -14.82 -6.29
C VAL A 115 -3.99 -14.75 -4.79
N GLN A 116 -4.19 -15.89 -4.11
CA GLN A 116 -3.68 -16.19 -2.77
C GLN A 116 -2.70 -17.37 -2.90
N GLY A 117 -1.45 -17.17 -2.48
CA GLY A 117 -0.43 -18.20 -2.38
C GLY A 117 -0.48 -18.91 -1.02
N TYR A 118 0.05 -20.13 -0.97
CA TYR A 118 0.09 -21.00 0.22
C TYR A 118 1.35 -20.81 1.06
#